data_AF-A0AA96N2U2-F1
#
_entry.id   AF-A0AA96N2U2-F1
#
_cell.length_a   1.000
_cell.length_b   1.000
_cell.length_c   1.000
_cell.angle_alpha   90.00
_cell.angle_beta   90.00
_cell.angle_gamma   90.00
#
_symmetry.space_group_name_H-M   'P 1'
#
loop_
_entity.id
_entity.type
_entity.pdbx_description
1 polymer ?
#
loop_
_entity_poly.entity_id
_entity_poly.type
_entity_poly.pdbx_seq_one_letter_code
_entity_poly.pdbx_strand_id
1 'polypeptide(L)'
;MIGAAFLIAALIYLKVLSPKWGLHIPCLFREVTGFYCPGCGVTRASLALIDGNLYQSFRYNMLVYVLIPFFGLYIYWSYKGNRVWAERLMVSAAILALLFGIIRNTETGAFLAPVSL
;
A
#
# COMPACT_ATOMS: atom_id res chain seq x y z
N MET A 1 26.16 -5.71 -6.55
CA MET A 1 25.73 -7.11 -6.78
C MET A 1 24.85 -7.66 -5.66
N ILE A 2 25.14 -7.36 -4.39
CA ILE A 2 24.35 -7.85 -3.23
C ILE A 2 22.87 -7.41 -3.27
N GLY A 3 22.58 -6.16 -3.63
CA GLY A 3 21.20 -5.66 -3.68
C GLY A 3 20.29 -6.34 -4.72
N ALA A 4 20.86 -6.79 -5.85
CA ALA A 4 20.09 -7.50 -6.87
C ALA A 4 19.65 -8.89 -6.41
N ALA A 5 20.49 -9.59 -5.65
CA ALA A 5 20.17 -10.90 -5.09
C ALA A 5 19.02 -10.83 -4.08
N PHE A 6 19.01 -9.83 -3.20
CA PHE A 6 17.90 -9.61 -2.26
C PHE A 6 16.59 -9.26 -2.97
N LEU A 7 16.66 -8.44 -4.03
CA LEU A 7 15.48 -8.07 -4.80
C LEU A 7 14.88 -9.29 -5.52
N ILE A 8 15.72 -10.12 -6.12
CA ILE A 8 15.30 -11.36 -6.79
C ILE A 8 14.70 -12.34 -5.77
N ALA A 9 15.34 -12.53 -4.61
CA ALA A 9 14.82 -13.39 -3.55
C ALA A 9 13.45 -12.90 -3.03
N ALA A 10 13.28 -11.59 -2.84
CA ALA A 10 11.99 -11.00 -2.45
C ALA A 10 10.92 -11.22 -3.52
N LEU A 11 11.25 -11.06 -4.81
CA LEU A 11 10.32 -11.34 -5.90
C LEU A 11 9.94 -12.82 -6.00
N ILE A 12 10.89 -13.74 -5.83
CA ILE A 12 10.63 -15.19 -5.80
C ILE A 12 9.75 -15.55 -4.61
N TYR A 13 10.04 -15.01 -3.42
CA TYR A 13 9.19 -15.20 -2.24
C TYR A 13 7.76 -14.73 -2.50
N LEU A 14 7.60 -13.50 -3.00
CA LEU A 14 6.29 -12.90 -3.22
C LEU A 14 5.50 -13.57 -4.35
N LYS A 15 6.12 -13.88 -5.49
CA LYS A 15 5.42 -14.43 -6.66
C LYS A 15 5.31 -15.94 -6.71
N VAL A 16 6.25 -16.68 -6.11
CA VAL A 16 6.33 -18.14 -6.26
C VAL A 16 6.00 -18.85 -4.96
N LEU A 17 6.58 -18.41 -3.84
CA LEU A 17 6.37 -19.08 -2.54
C LEU A 17 5.03 -18.67 -1.90
N SER A 18 4.68 -17.38 -1.89
CA SER A 18 3.45 -16.89 -1.25
C SER A 18 2.16 -17.51 -1.81
N PRO A 19 1.95 -17.61 -3.15
CA PRO A 19 0.72 -18.18 -3.69
C PRO A 19 0.71 -19.71 -3.69
N LYS A 20 1.88 -20.37 -3.80
CA LYS A 20 1.95 -21.84 -3.78
C LYS A 20 1.81 -22.44 -2.38
N TRP A 21 2.31 -21.76 -1.35
CA TRP A 21 2.38 -22.30 0.02
C TRP A 21 1.47 -21.55 1.00
N GLY A 22 0.70 -20.57 0.52
CA GLY A 22 -0.15 -19.73 1.37
C GLY A 22 0.65 -18.84 2.34
N LEU A 23 1.97 -18.73 2.16
CA LEU A 23 2.90 -18.02 3.04
C LEU A 23 2.77 -16.50 2.80
N HIS A 24 1.71 -15.94 3.35
CA HIS A 24 1.47 -14.51 3.41
C HIS A 24 1.73 -14.04 4.82
N ILE A 25 2.46 -12.92 4.98
CA ILE A 25 2.58 -12.28 6.29
C ILE A 25 1.22 -11.66 6.60
N PRO A 26 0.45 -12.20 7.58
CA PRO A 26 -0.84 -11.63 7.91
C PRO A 26 -0.65 -10.24 8.51
N CYS A 27 -1.63 -9.36 8.32
CA CYS A 27 -1.61 -8.07 8.98
C CYS A 27 -1.97 -8.28 10.46
N LEU A 28 -0.97 -8.17 11.35
CA LEU A 28 -1.18 -8.29 12.80
C LEU A 28 -2.29 -7.36 13.32
N PHE A 29 -2.42 -6.16 12.75
CA PHE A 29 -3.52 -5.25 13.12
C PHE A 29 -4.90 -5.86 12.86
N ARG A 30 -5.07 -6.53 11.72
CA ARG A 30 -6.33 -7.20 11.37
C ARG A 30 -6.57 -8.43 12.23
N GLU A 31 -5.52 -9.17 12.59
CA GLU A 31 -5.66 -10.35 13.47
C GLU A 31 -6.08 -9.95 14.88
N VAL A 32 -5.54 -8.84 15.40
CA VAL A 32 -5.85 -8.36 16.76
C VAL A 32 -7.19 -7.61 16.81
N THR A 33 -7.47 -6.76 15.83
CA THR A 33 -8.64 -5.84 15.89
C THR A 33 -9.81 -6.27 15.02
N GLY A 34 -9.61 -7.19 14.07
CA GLY A 34 -10.59 -7.51 13.02
C GLY A 34 -10.70 -6.46 11.90
N PHE A 35 -10.14 -5.25 12.08
CA PHE A 35 -10.26 -4.15 11.13
C PHE A 35 -9.14 -4.12 10.08
N TYR A 36 -9.46 -3.61 8.90
CA TYR A 36 -8.48 -3.35 7.84
C TYR A 36 -7.74 -2.04 8.09
N CYS A 37 -6.43 -2.13 8.23
CA CYS A 37 -5.53 -0.98 8.22
C CYS A 37 -5.47 -0.29 6.84
N PRO A 38 -5.10 1.01 6.75
CA PRO A 38 -4.97 1.69 5.46
C PRO A 38 -3.86 1.11 4.56
N GLY A 39 -2.84 0.48 5.15
CA GLY A 39 -1.78 -0.23 4.43
C GLY A 39 -2.15 -1.65 3.98
N CYS A 40 -3.31 -2.16 4.36
CA CYS A 40 -3.68 -3.54 4.13
C CYS A 40 -3.92 -3.77 2.63
N GLY A 41 -3.10 -4.63 2.01
CA GLY A 41 -3.13 -4.90 0.57
C GLY A 41 -2.11 -4.11 -0.27
N VAL A 42 -1.26 -3.25 0.31
CA VAL A 42 -0.21 -2.53 -0.45
C VAL A 42 0.73 -3.49 -1.17
N THR A 43 1.24 -4.52 -0.49
CA THR A 43 2.15 -5.50 -1.12
C THR A 43 1.50 -6.19 -2.34
N ARG A 44 0.22 -6.55 -2.23
CA ARG A 44 -0.54 -7.17 -3.32
C ARG A 44 -0.83 -6.19 -4.45
N ALA A 45 -1.14 -4.94 -4.12
CA ALA A 45 -1.29 -3.87 -5.10
C ALA A 45 0.01 -3.68 -5.89
N SER A 46 1.15 -3.58 -5.20
CA SER A 46 2.47 -3.44 -5.83
C SER A 46 2.83 -4.62 -6.74
N LEU A 47 2.53 -5.86 -6.32
CA LEU A 47 2.76 -7.04 -7.16
C LEU A 47 1.88 -7.02 -8.42
N ALA A 48 0.59 -6.73 -8.28
CA ALA A 48 -0.32 -6.60 -9.41
C ALA A 48 0.10 -5.47 -10.36
N LEU A 49 0.65 -4.37 -9.83
CA LEU A 49 1.20 -3.27 -10.61
C LEU A 49 2.44 -3.71 -11.41
N ILE A 50 3.35 -4.48 -10.80
CA ILE A 50 4.51 -5.06 -11.47
C ILE A 50 4.09 -6.06 -12.57
N ASP A 51 2.99 -6.78 -12.36
CA ASP A 51 2.37 -7.66 -13.37
C ASP A 51 1.61 -6.90 -14.47
N GLY A 52 1.56 -5.57 -14.41
CA GLY A 52 0.83 -4.73 -15.38
C GLY A 52 -0.68 -4.73 -15.19
N ASN A 53 -1.20 -5.38 -14.14
CA ASN A 53 -2.62 -5.43 -13.85
C ASN A 53 -3.07 -4.25 -12.97
N LEU A 54 -3.29 -3.11 -13.64
CA LEU A 54 -3.71 -1.86 -12.98
C LEU A 54 -5.05 -1.99 -12.26
N TYR A 55 -6.01 -2.70 -12.86
CA TYR A 55 -7.33 -2.88 -12.27
C TYR A 55 -7.24 -3.64 -10.94
N GLN A 56 -6.53 -4.77 -10.92
CA GLN A 56 -6.37 -5.54 -9.69
C GLN A 56 -5.53 -4.79 -8.65
N SER A 57 -4.49 -4.07 -9.08
CA SER A 57 -3.72 -3.22 -8.17
C SER A 57 -4.61 -2.18 -7.47
N PHE A 58 -5.47 -1.50 -8.22
CA PHE A 58 -6.44 -0.54 -7.67
C PHE A 58 -7.43 -1.20 -6.69
N ARG A 59 -7.94 -2.39 -7.01
CA ARG A 59 -8.84 -3.16 -6.14
C ARG A 59 -8.15 -3.66 -4.86
N TYR A 60 -6.85 -3.94 -4.89
CA TYR A 60 -6.12 -4.32 -3.69
C TYR A 60 -5.93 -3.14 -2.73
N ASN A 61 -5.51 -1.98 -3.25
CA ASN A 61 -5.39 -0.77 -2.44
C ASN A 61 -5.41 0.51 -3.30
N MET A 62 -6.56 1.19 -3.36
CA MET A 62 -6.66 2.46 -4.10
C MET A 62 -5.79 3.57 -3.50
N LEU A 63 -5.50 3.52 -2.20
CA LEU A 63 -4.74 4.55 -1.50
C LEU A 63 -3.33 4.71 -2.09
N VAL A 64 -2.77 3.64 -2.65
CA VAL A 64 -1.45 3.67 -3.34
C VAL A 64 -1.45 4.71 -4.47
N TYR A 65 -2.53 4.80 -5.25
CA TYR A 65 -2.64 5.73 -6.38
C TYR A 65 -2.77 7.18 -5.93
N VAL A 66 -3.31 7.42 -4.74
CA VAL A 66 -3.38 8.75 -4.13
C VAL A 66 -2.04 9.12 -3.49
N LEU A 67 -1.36 8.18 -2.83
CA LEU A 67 -0.11 8.46 -2.13
C LEU A 67 1.09 8.64 -3.05
N ILE A 68 1.12 8.02 -4.22
CA ILE A 68 2.20 8.19 -5.22
C ILE A 68 2.44 9.68 -5.57
N PRO A 69 1.43 10.46 -6.04
CA PRO A 69 1.64 11.87 -6.36
C PRO A 69 1.96 12.71 -5.11
N PHE A 70 1.38 12.39 -3.95
CA PHE A 70 1.72 13.05 -2.68
C PHE A 70 3.20 12.88 -2.33
N PHE A 71 3.73 11.67 -2.50
CA PHE A 71 5.13 11.37 -2.25
C PHE A 71 6.05 12.08 -3.25
N GLY A 72 5.65 12.16 -4.52
CA GLY A 72 6.38 12.93 -5.54
C GLY A 72 6.45 14.43 -5.21
N LEU A 73 5.33 15.04 -4.81
CA LEU A 73 5.29 16.43 -4.37
C LEU A 73 6.12 16.65 -3.10
N TYR A 74 6.05 15.72 -2.14
CA TYR A 74 6.86 15.77 -0.94
C TYR A 74 8.36 15.82 -1.27
N ILE A 75 8.84 14.92 -2.15
CA ILE A 75 10.25 14.92 -2.59
C ILE A 75 10.61 16.25 -3.26
N TYR A 76 9.74 16.74 -4.15
CA TYR A 76 9.95 18.01 -4.85
C TYR A 76 10.13 19.19 -3.87
N TRP A 77 9.22 19.35 -2.91
CA TRP A 77 9.29 20.45 -1.94
C TRP A 77 10.43 20.27 -0.94
N SER A 78 10.75 19.03 -0.57
CA SER A 78 11.92 18.72 0.26
C SER A 78 13.21 19.10 -0.45
N TYR A 79 13.33 18.82 -1.75
CA TYR A 79 14.50 19.20 -2.55
C TYR A 79 14.63 20.73 -2.69
N LYS A 80 13.51 21.44 -2.79
CA LYS A 80 13.47 22.92 -2.77
C LYS A 80 13.74 23.53 -1.39
N GLY A 81 13.97 22.71 -0.35
CA GLY A 81 14.22 23.17 1.01
C GLY A 81 12.97 23.73 1.72
N ASN A 82 11.78 23.54 1.14
CA ASN A 82 10.55 24.10 1.67
C ASN A 82 9.87 23.13 2.65
N ARG A 83 10.37 23.11 3.89
CA ARG A 83 9.92 22.20 4.95
C ARG A 83 8.43 22.33 5.27
N VAL A 84 7.88 23.54 5.26
CA VAL A 84 6.46 23.78 5.59
C VAL A 84 5.53 23.05 4.61
N TRP A 85 5.83 23.09 3.31
CA TRP A 85 5.02 22.38 2.32
C TRP A 85 5.20 20.86 2.39
N ALA A 86 6.44 20.40 2.60
CA ALA A 86 6.72 18.97 2.79
C ALA A 86 5.97 18.40 4.01
N GLU A 87 5.98 19.09 5.15
CA GLU A 87 5.25 18.71 6.35
C GLU A 87 3.73 18.71 6.13
N ARG A 88 3.18 19.77 5.50
CA ARG A 88 1.75 19.84 5.16
C ARG A 88 1.31 18.68 4.26
N LEU A 89 2.14 18.27 3.31
CA LEU A 89 1.87 17.11 2.44
C LEU A 89 1.87 15.80 3.21
N MET A 90 2.81 15.60 4.14
CA MET A 90 2.83 14.40 4.98
C MET A 90 1.64 14.33 5.93
N VAL A 91 1.28 15.44 6.58
CA VAL A 91 0.13 15.50 7.48
C VAL A 91 -1.17 15.23 6.72
N SER A 92 -1.36 15.86 5.55
CA SER A 92 -2.53 15.60 4.72
C SER A 92 -2.58 14.16 4.22
N ALA A 93 -1.46 13.56 3.81
CA ALA A 93 -1.38 12.14 3.48
C ALA A 93 -1.76 11.23 4.65
N ALA A 94 -1.32 11.55 5.87
CA ALA A 94 -1.69 10.80 7.08
C ALA A 94 -3.19 10.91 7.39
N ILE A 95 -3.77 12.11 7.30
CA ILE A 95 -5.21 12.33 7.46
C ILE A 95 -6.00 11.52 6.42
N LEU A 96 -5.60 11.58 5.15
CA LEU A 96 -6.24 10.81 4.08
C LEU A 96 -6.14 9.30 4.32
N ALA A 97 -4.99 8.80 4.79
CA ALA A 97 -4.83 7.40 5.14
C ALA A 97 -5.75 6.98 6.30
N LEU A 98 -5.89 7.82 7.33
CA LEU A 98 -6.79 7.55 8.44
C LEU A 98 -8.26 7.55 7.99
N LEU A 99 -8.68 8.55 7.23
CA LEU A 99 -10.03 8.62 6.68
C LEU A 99 -10.33 7.42 5.79
N PHE A 100 -9.40 7.04 4.91
CA PHE A 100 -9.52 5.84 4.08
C PHE A 100 -9.66 4.58 4.92
N GLY A 101 -8.83 4.45 5.98
CA GLY A 101 -8.92 3.35 6.94
C GLY A 101 -10.31 3.28 7.59
N ILE A 102 -10.83 4.40 8.07
CA ILE A 102 -12.16 4.46 8.70
C ILE A 102 -13.25 4.06 7.69
N ILE A 103 -13.29 4.72 6.52
CA ILE A 103 -14.31 4.48 5.49
C ILE A 103 -14.31 3.01 5.06
N ARG A 104 -13.13 2.42 4.84
CA ARG A 104 -12.98 1.01 4.42
C ARG A 104 -13.54 -0.01 5.42
N ASN A 105 -13.69 0.38 6.69
CA ASN A 105 -14.26 -0.46 7.75
C ASN A 105 -15.75 -0.17 8.02
N THR A 106 -16.40 0.68 7.22
CA THR A 106 -17.85 0.95 7.29
C THR A 106 -18.62 0.13 6.25
N GLU A 107 -19.92 -0.08 6.47
CA GLU A 107 -20.80 -0.82 5.55
C GLU A 107 -20.83 -0.20 4.14
N THR A 108 -20.87 1.12 4.05
CA THR A 108 -20.82 1.86 2.78
C THR A 108 -19.48 1.74 2.07
N GLY A 109 -18.38 1.59 2.81
CA GLY A 109 -17.03 1.44 2.27
C GLY A 109 -16.56 0.00 2.10
N ALA A 110 -17.42 -1.00 2.28
CA ALA A 110 -17.07 -2.42 2.13
C ALA A 110 -16.50 -2.74 0.72
N PHE A 111 -16.90 -1.99 -0.31
CA PHE A 111 -16.36 -2.14 -1.67
C PHE A 111 -14.86 -1.78 -1.79
N LEU A 112 -14.33 -1.01 -0.83
CA LEU A 112 -12.91 -0.67 -0.73
C LEU A 112 -12.11 -1.79 -0.06
N ALA A 113 -12.74 -2.70 0.69
CA ALA A 113 -12.05 -3.81 1.37
C ALA A 113 -11.21 -4.63 0.36
N PRO A 114 -10.02 -5.11 0.77
CA PRO A 114 -9.13 -5.77 -0.16
C PRO A 114 -9.76 -7.10 -0.56
N VAL A 115 -9.87 -7.33 -1.88
CA VAL A 115 -10.35 -8.61 -2.40
C VAL A 115 -9.45 -9.74 -1.89
N SER A 116 -10.05 -10.79 -1.34
CA SER A 116 -9.37 -12.05 -1.02
C SER A 116 -9.33 -12.90 -2.30
N LEU A 117 -8.14 -13.35 -2.67
CA LEU A 117 -7.94 -14.54 -3.49
C LEU A 117 -7.61 -15.69 -2.54
#